data_AF-A0A954H3T5-F1
#
_entry.id   AF-A0A954H3T5-F1
#
_cell.length_a   1.000
_cell.length_b   1.000
_cell.length_c   1.000
_cell.angle_alpha   90.00
_cell.angle_beta   90.00
_cell.angle_gamma   90.00
#
_symmetry.space_group_name_H-M   'P 1'
#
loop_
_entity.id
_entity.type
_entity.pdbx_description
1 polymer ?
#
loop_
_entity_poly.entity_id
_entity_poly.type
_entity_poly.pdbx_seq_one_letter_code
_entity_poly.pdbx_strand_id
1 'polypeptide(L)'
;MKHHPFSIDSTRFVIQDRIQRVASLVDSGHYQDALHMLSSGNTTLPEIRNARGVCLMRMKRYRESLDLFKSLVIPLNCTWMRPELPVIYRANLVTALILAQLPQGAHLALLEIQEQDHPSIIRLRQVMERWISQLSWPKWLQWKYGFDINEPISLDFPPGEIIDPFVSDLIRQFPGTTDPPLPAHPAA
;
A
#
# COMPACT_ATOMS: atom_id res chain seq x y z
N MET A 1 -21.75 24.54 -28.78
CA MET A 1 -21.09 23.22 -28.64
C MET A 1 -21.43 22.65 -27.28
N LYS A 2 -22.13 21.51 -27.22
CA LYS A 2 -22.55 20.87 -25.96
C LYS A 2 -21.44 19.92 -25.52
N HIS A 3 -20.81 20.19 -24.37
CA HIS A 3 -19.89 19.24 -23.74
C HIS A 3 -20.72 18.07 -23.20
N HIS A 4 -20.44 16.84 -23.64
CA HIS A 4 -21.04 15.62 -23.10
C HIS A 4 -20.26 15.17 -21.86
N PRO A 5 -20.85 15.17 -20.65
CA PRO A 5 -20.17 14.76 -19.40
C PRO A 5 -20.10 13.23 -19.19
N PHE A 6 -20.33 12.40 -20.19
CA PHE A 6 -20.71 10.98 -20.00
C PHE A 6 -19.56 9.94 -19.97
N SER A 7 -18.27 10.34 -19.96
CA SER A 7 -17.16 9.39 -20.22
C SER A 7 -16.26 9.04 -19.02
N ILE A 8 -16.30 9.80 -17.92
CA ILE A 8 -15.36 9.61 -16.79
C ILE A 8 -15.83 8.51 -15.83
N ASP A 9 -17.12 8.45 -15.54
CA ASP A 9 -17.67 7.52 -14.54
C ASP A 9 -17.60 6.06 -14.98
N SER A 10 -17.87 5.79 -16.27
CA SER A 10 -17.78 4.43 -16.83
C SER A 10 -16.37 3.85 -16.74
N THR A 11 -15.34 4.68 -16.95
CA THR A 11 -13.93 4.23 -16.89
C THR A 11 -13.53 3.86 -15.47
N ARG A 12 -13.93 4.68 -14.48
CA ARG A 12 -13.68 4.40 -13.06
C ARG A 12 -14.36 3.12 -12.60
N PHE A 13 -15.62 2.91 -12.99
CA PHE A 13 -16.35 1.70 -12.67
C PHE A 13 -15.67 0.43 -13.22
N VAL A 14 -15.23 0.46 -14.48
CA VAL A 14 -14.51 -0.66 -15.11
C VAL A 14 -13.19 -0.96 -14.39
N ILE A 15 -12.44 0.07 -13.99
CA ILE A 15 -11.20 -0.11 -13.22
C ILE A 15 -11.52 -0.74 -11.86
N GLN A 16 -12.55 -0.27 -11.17
CA GLN A 16 -12.91 -0.77 -9.84
C GLN A 16 -13.35 -2.23 -9.88
N ASP A 17 -14.20 -2.62 -10.84
CA ASP A 17 -14.59 -4.03 -11.04
C ASP A 17 -13.36 -4.91 -11.31
N ARG A 18 -12.43 -4.42 -12.15
CA ARG A 18 -11.19 -5.14 -12.44
C ARG A 18 -10.32 -5.30 -11.19
N ILE A 19 -10.15 -4.23 -10.39
CA ILE A 19 -9.38 -4.28 -9.14
C ILE A 19 -10.02 -5.26 -8.15
N GLN A 20 -11.36 -5.31 -8.07
CA GLN A 20 -12.09 -6.26 -7.21
C GLN A 20 -11.83 -7.72 -7.61
N ARG A 21 -11.83 -8.02 -8.92
CA ARG A 21 -11.50 -9.36 -9.42
C ARG A 21 -10.06 -9.75 -9.13
N VAL A 22 -9.13 -8.81 -9.31
CA VAL A 22 -7.72 -9.00 -8.96
C VAL A 22 -7.56 -9.28 -7.47
N ALA A 23 -8.23 -8.51 -6.60
CA ALA A 23 -8.23 -8.76 -5.16
C ALA A 23 -8.74 -10.18 -4.83
N SER A 24 -9.82 -10.62 -5.47
CA SER A 24 -10.39 -11.97 -5.28
C SER A 24 -9.40 -13.09 -5.69
N LEU A 25 -8.71 -12.91 -6.83
CA LEU A 25 -7.66 -13.85 -7.27
C LEU A 25 -6.49 -13.89 -6.27
N VAL A 26 -6.07 -12.73 -5.80
CA VAL A 26 -4.97 -12.56 -4.84
C VAL A 26 -5.32 -13.18 -3.48
N ASP A 27 -6.55 -13.04 -3.00
CA ASP A 27 -7.00 -13.68 -1.75
C ASP A 27 -7.12 -15.20 -1.89
N SER A 28 -7.34 -15.69 -3.11
CA SER A 28 -7.36 -17.11 -3.43
C SER A 28 -5.97 -17.70 -3.75
N GLY A 29 -4.89 -16.91 -3.61
CA GLY A 29 -3.51 -17.34 -3.88
C GLY A 29 -3.10 -17.38 -5.36
N HIS A 30 -3.96 -16.97 -6.28
CA HIS A 30 -3.71 -16.98 -7.74
C HIS A 30 -2.97 -15.71 -8.19
N TYR A 31 -1.79 -15.45 -7.61
CA TYR A 31 -1.04 -14.21 -7.82
C TYR A 31 -0.57 -14.00 -9.26
N GLN A 32 -0.20 -15.08 -9.95
CA GLN A 32 0.28 -15.02 -11.33
C GLN A 32 -0.85 -14.64 -12.30
N ASP A 33 -2.04 -15.21 -12.10
CA ASP A 33 -3.23 -14.90 -12.90
C ASP A 33 -3.70 -13.46 -12.64
N ALA A 34 -3.65 -13.02 -11.38
CA ALA A 34 -3.88 -11.63 -11.01
C ALA A 34 -2.90 -10.68 -11.70
N LEU A 35 -1.60 -11.01 -11.70
CA LEU A 35 -0.57 -10.21 -12.37
C LEU A 35 -0.77 -10.18 -13.90
N HIS A 36 -1.11 -11.31 -14.51
CA HIS A 36 -1.43 -11.39 -15.93
C HIS A 36 -2.65 -10.52 -16.25
N MET A 37 -3.70 -10.59 -15.43
CA MET A 37 -4.89 -9.76 -15.56
C MET A 37 -4.54 -8.28 -15.47
N LEU A 38 -3.61 -7.86 -14.61
CA LEU A 38 -3.15 -6.47 -14.48
C LEU A 38 -2.25 -5.99 -15.65
N SER A 39 -1.73 -6.92 -16.45
CA SER A 39 -0.79 -6.61 -17.54
C SER A 39 -1.50 -6.20 -18.85
N SER A 40 -2.80 -6.42 -18.96
CA SER A 40 -3.60 -5.99 -20.12
C SER A 40 -4.10 -4.54 -19.97
N GLY A 41 -3.96 -3.68 -20.98
CA GLY A 41 -4.49 -2.31 -20.94
C GLY A 41 -3.59 -1.26 -20.25
N ASN A 42 -4.18 -0.22 -19.65
CA ASN A 42 -3.42 0.92 -19.10
C ASN A 42 -2.73 0.56 -17.77
N THR A 43 -1.44 0.24 -17.85
CA THR A 43 -0.61 -0.16 -16.72
C THR A 43 -0.08 0.99 -15.86
N THR A 44 -0.34 2.24 -16.26
CA THR A 44 0.19 3.43 -15.58
C THR A 44 -0.70 3.94 -14.45
N LEU A 45 -1.95 3.47 -14.39
CA LEU A 45 -2.92 3.87 -13.37
C LEU A 45 -2.44 3.49 -11.95
N PRO A 46 -2.53 4.42 -10.96
CA PRO A 46 -2.07 4.16 -9.60
C PRO A 46 -2.65 2.90 -8.95
N GLU A 47 -3.94 2.62 -9.15
CA GLU A 47 -4.65 1.44 -8.62
C GLU A 47 -4.06 0.14 -9.18
N ILE A 48 -3.80 0.12 -10.48
CA ILE A 48 -3.23 -1.02 -11.19
C ILE A 48 -1.78 -1.25 -10.73
N ARG A 49 -1.00 -0.17 -10.57
CA ARG A 49 0.37 -0.24 -10.05
C ARG A 49 0.38 -0.74 -8.61
N ASN A 50 -0.49 -0.23 -7.75
CA ASN A 50 -0.63 -0.71 -6.37
C ASN A 50 -0.90 -2.21 -6.33
N ALA A 51 -1.94 -2.67 -7.05
CA ALA A 51 -2.31 -4.08 -7.11
C ALA A 51 -1.17 -4.95 -7.64
N ARG A 52 -0.43 -4.47 -8.65
CA ARG A 52 0.74 -5.16 -9.20
C ARG A 52 1.86 -5.29 -8.16
N GLY A 53 2.15 -4.23 -7.42
CA GLY A 53 3.11 -4.27 -6.32
C GLY A 53 2.74 -5.31 -5.27
N VAL A 54 1.47 -5.36 -4.85
CA VAL A 54 0.99 -6.37 -3.90
C VAL A 54 1.18 -7.80 -4.43
N CYS A 55 0.84 -8.05 -5.71
CA CYS A 55 1.08 -9.35 -6.34
C CYS A 55 2.57 -9.73 -6.30
N LEU A 56 3.47 -8.78 -6.62
CA LEU A 56 4.92 -9.00 -6.57
C LEU A 56 5.40 -9.33 -5.15
N MET A 57 4.92 -8.63 -4.12
CA MET A 57 5.24 -8.97 -2.73
C MET A 57 4.80 -10.38 -2.37
N ARG A 58 3.56 -10.77 -2.69
CA ARG A 58 3.03 -12.10 -2.37
C ARG A 58 3.73 -13.24 -3.13
N MET A 59 4.33 -12.93 -4.29
CA MET A 59 5.22 -13.84 -5.03
C MET A 59 6.69 -13.79 -4.59
N LYS A 60 7.00 -13.14 -3.47
CA LYS A 60 8.36 -12.99 -2.94
C LYS A 60 9.34 -12.22 -3.85
N ARG A 61 8.83 -11.42 -4.79
CA ARG A 61 9.61 -10.55 -5.69
C ARG A 61 9.79 -9.16 -5.08
N TYR A 62 10.37 -9.13 -3.87
CA TYR A 62 10.34 -7.95 -3.01
C TYR A 62 11.05 -6.72 -3.59
N ARG A 63 12.20 -6.90 -4.26
CA ARG A 63 12.95 -5.79 -4.88
C ARG A 63 12.16 -5.12 -6.00
N GLU A 64 11.59 -5.92 -6.90
CA GLU A 64 10.75 -5.41 -8.00
C GLU A 64 9.50 -4.70 -7.48
N SER A 65 8.90 -5.24 -6.41
CA SER A 65 7.78 -4.58 -5.74
C SER A 65 8.20 -3.24 -5.14
N LEU A 66 9.36 -3.18 -4.50
CA LEU A 66 9.87 -1.97 -3.88
C LEU A 66 10.12 -0.88 -4.92
N ASP A 67 10.76 -1.21 -6.04
CA ASP A 67 11.05 -0.25 -7.11
C ASP A 67 9.75 0.29 -7.73
N LEU A 68 8.75 -0.58 -7.87
CA LEU A 68 7.41 -0.18 -8.32
C LEU A 68 6.76 0.79 -7.34
N PHE A 69 6.75 0.48 -6.03
CA PHE A 69 6.14 1.36 -5.03
C PHE A 69 6.89 2.67 -4.86
N LYS A 70 8.23 2.68 -4.91
CA LYS A 70 9.02 3.91 -4.91
C LYS A 70 8.62 4.82 -6.07
N SER A 71 8.56 4.28 -7.29
CA SER A 71 8.16 5.05 -8.47
C SER A 71 6.68 5.42 -8.52
N LEU A 72 5.84 4.84 -7.65
CA LEU A 72 4.43 5.20 -7.49
C LEU A 72 4.26 6.30 -6.44
N VAL A 73 4.86 6.10 -5.27
CA VAL A 73 4.63 6.89 -4.06
C VAL A 73 5.58 8.06 -3.91
N ILE A 74 6.82 7.94 -4.40
CA ILE A 74 7.84 9.00 -4.32
C ILE A 74 7.94 9.66 -5.71
N PRO A 75 7.66 10.96 -5.84
CA PRO A 75 7.86 11.69 -7.10
C PRO A 75 9.33 11.64 -7.54
N LEU A 76 9.56 11.69 -8.86
CA LEU A 76 10.93 11.83 -9.38
C LEU A 76 11.54 13.12 -8.82
N ASN A 77 12.78 13.04 -8.33
CA ASN A 77 13.55 14.15 -7.72
C ASN A 77 13.03 14.66 -6.37
N CYS A 78 12.16 13.91 -5.68
CA CYS A 78 11.72 14.24 -4.33
C CYS A 78 12.15 13.14 -3.35
N THR A 79 12.29 13.51 -2.08
CA THR A 79 12.56 12.57 -0.99
C THR A 79 11.32 12.24 -0.16
N TRP A 80 10.23 12.98 -0.35
CA TRP A 80 8.95 12.80 0.35
C TRP A 80 7.94 12.00 -0.48
N MET A 81 7.00 11.36 0.22
CA MET A 81 5.86 10.65 -0.33
C MET A 81 4.77 11.62 -0.79
N ARG A 82 4.02 11.20 -1.80
CA ARG A 82 2.81 11.90 -2.29
C ARG A 82 1.69 11.82 -1.24
N PRO A 83 1.31 12.94 -0.57
CA PRO A 83 0.23 12.92 0.41
C PRO A 83 -1.14 12.70 -0.24
N GLU A 84 -1.29 13.03 -1.54
CA GLU A 84 -2.54 12.87 -2.28
C GLU A 84 -2.89 11.42 -2.61
N LEU A 85 -1.95 10.48 -2.46
CA LEU A 85 -2.21 9.06 -2.68
C LEU A 85 -2.92 8.43 -1.48
N PRO A 86 -3.80 7.45 -1.73
CA PRO A 86 -4.42 6.64 -0.68
C PRO A 86 -3.38 6.11 0.32
N VAL A 87 -3.73 6.14 1.61
CA VAL A 87 -2.85 5.70 2.72
C VAL A 87 -2.31 4.30 2.48
N ILE A 88 -3.15 3.40 1.95
CA ILE A 88 -2.75 2.02 1.63
C ILE A 88 -1.58 1.93 0.63
N TYR A 89 -1.40 2.88 -0.28
CA TYR A 89 -0.29 2.84 -1.23
C TYR A 89 1.03 3.15 -0.52
N ARG A 90 1.01 4.12 0.41
CA ARG A 90 2.14 4.45 1.28
C ARG A 90 2.42 3.30 2.26
N ALA A 91 1.39 2.70 2.84
CA ALA A 91 1.52 1.50 3.68
C ALA A 91 2.15 0.32 2.92
N ASN A 92 1.81 0.13 1.65
CA ASN A 92 2.41 -0.90 0.81
C ASN A 92 3.88 -0.62 0.46
N LEU A 93 4.28 0.64 0.30
CA LEU A 93 5.70 1.01 0.20
C LEU A 93 6.46 0.61 1.47
N VAL A 94 5.92 0.91 2.66
CA VAL A 94 6.51 0.49 3.94
C VAL A 94 6.63 -1.04 4.00
N THR A 95 5.56 -1.76 3.65
CA THR A 95 5.56 -3.22 3.61
C THR A 95 6.64 -3.77 2.69
N ALA A 96 6.81 -3.18 1.50
CA ALA A 96 7.86 -3.56 0.56
C ALA A 96 9.28 -3.27 1.10
N LEU A 97 9.48 -2.16 1.81
CA LEU A 97 10.74 -1.84 2.47
C LEU A 97 11.10 -2.87 3.56
N ILE A 98 10.11 -3.25 4.37
CA ILE A 98 10.27 -4.29 5.40
C ILE A 98 10.69 -5.62 4.74
N LEU A 99 9.97 -6.07 3.72
CA LEU A 99 10.23 -7.34 3.04
C LEU A 99 11.54 -7.35 2.24
N ALA A 100 11.98 -6.18 1.78
CA ALA A 100 13.28 -5.99 1.14
C ALA A 100 14.45 -5.88 2.15
N GLN A 101 14.19 -6.08 3.44
CA GLN A 101 15.17 -5.97 4.54
C GLN A 101 15.79 -4.56 4.64
N LEU A 102 14.95 -3.53 4.50
CA LEU A 102 15.34 -2.11 4.64
C LEU A 102 14.59 -1.46 5.83
N PRO A 103 14.87 -1.89 7.08
CA PRO A 103 14.12 -1.46 8.26
C PRO A 103 14.21 0.04 8.53
N GLN A 104 15.37 0.67 8.24
CA GLN A 104 15.54 2.11 8.41
C GLN A 104 14.64 2.90 7.46
N GLY A 105 14.59 2.49 6.18
CA GLY A 105 13.69 3.09 5.21
C GLY A 105 12.23 2.90 5.59
N ALA A 106 11.86 1.70 6.05
CA ALA A 106 10.50 1.42 6.51
C ALA A 106 10.10 2.31 7.71
N HIS A 107 11.00 2.47 8.68
CA HIS A 107 10.75 3.32 9.86
C HIS A 107 10.57 4.80 9.47
N LEU A 108 11.46 5.34 8.64
CA LEU A 108 11.37 6.72 8.17
C LEU A 108 10.08 6.96 7.38
N ALA A 109 9.74 6.06 6.47
CA ALA A 109 8.49 6.13 5.73
C ALA A 109 7.26 6.07 6.67
N LEU A 110 7.27 5.23 7.70
CA LEU A 110 6.19 5.21 8.70
C LEU A 110 6.05 6.52 9.49
N LEU A 111 7.15 7.22 9.78
CA LEU A 111 7.09 8.51 10.49
C LEU A 111 6.50 9.62 9.63
N GLU A 112 6.63 9.52 8.32
CA GLU A 112 6.10 10.50 7.36
C GLU A 112 4.58 10.35 7.12
N ILE A 113 4.00 9.16 7.37
CA ILE A 113 2.55 8.94 7.23
C ILE A 113 1.81 9.57 8.41
N GLN A 114 0.96 10.56 8.11
CA GLN A 114 0.21 11.34 9.11
C GLN A 114 -1.02 10.60 9.66
N GLU A 115 -1.59 9.67 8.90
CA GLU A 115 -2.82 8.94 9.23
C GLU A 115 -2.55 7.81 10.23
N GLN A 116 -2.25 8.19 11.47
CA GLN A 116 -1.82 7.26 12.53
C GLN A 116 -2.89 6.24 12.91
N ASP A 117 -4.17 6.60 12.77
CA ASP A 117 -5.31 5.75 13.14
C ASP A 117 -5.69 4.72 12.06
N HIS A 118 -5.04 4.75 10.89
CA HIS A 118 -5.35 3.82 9.82
C HIS A 118 -4.91 2.38 10.20
N PRO A 119 -5.78 1.35 10.09
CA PRO A 119 -5.52 0.01 10.61
C PRO A 119 -4.25 -0.64 10.03
N SER A 120 -3.94 -0.37 8.77
CA SER A 120 -2.72 -0.88 8.11
C SER A 120 -1.44 -0.20 8.64
N ILE A 121 -1.52 1.08 9.01
CA ILE A 121 -0.40 1.82 9.63
C ILE A 121 -0.17 1.34 11.05
N ILE A 122 -1.24 1.16 11.83
CA ILE A 122 -1.18 0.60 13.18
C ILE A 122 -0.47 -0.75 13.17
N ARG A 123 -0.88 -1.67 12.29
CA ARG A 123 -0.24 -3.00 12.16
C ARG A 123 1.24 -2.90 11.81
N LEU A 124 1.61 -2.04 10.87
CA LEU A 124 3.01 -1.85 10.47
C LEU A 124 3.86 -1.25 11.61
N ARG A 125 3.32 -0.32 12.40
CA ARG A 125 3.98 0.20 13.60
C ARG A 125 4.22 -0.91 14.62
N GLN A 126 3.20 -1.72 14.90
CA GLN A 126 3.31 -2.86 15.82
C GLN A 126 4.37 -3.87 15.37
N VAL A 127 4.44 -4.17 14.08
CA VAL A 127 5.50 -5.03 13.50
C VAL A 127 6.89 -4.44 13.77
N MET A 128 7.06 -3.14 13.50
CA MET A 128 8.35 -2.46 13.70
C MET A 128 8.73 -2.40 15.19
N GLU A 129 7.79 -2.05 16.07
CA GLU A 129 8.02 -2.01 17.52
C GLU A 129 8.40 -3.38 18.08
N ARG A 130 7.70 -4.43 17.65
CA ARG A 130 8.00 -5.81 18.03
C ARG A 130 9.41 -6.20 17.57
N TRP A 131 9.76 -5.92 16.31
CA TRP A 131 11.10 -6.19 15.80
C TRP A 131 12.18 -5.42 16.58
N ILE A 132 11.99 -4.12 16.83
CA ILE A 132 12.91 -3.29 17.63
C ILE A 132 13.09 -3.88 19.03
N SER A 133 12.02 -4.35 19.67
CA SER A 133 12.06 -4.96 21.01
C SER A 133 12.82 -6.29 21.07
N GLN A 134 12.98 -6.97 19.93
CA GLN A 134 13.73 -8.22 19.81
C GLN A 134 15.23 -8.00 19.54
N LEU A 135 15.65 -6.77 19.24
CA LEU A 135 17.06 -6.47 18.99
C LEU A 135 17.86 -6.54 20.30
N SER A 136 19.02 -7.17 20.24
CA SER A 136 20.01 -7.05 21.33
C SER A 136 20.49 -5.60 21.43
N TRP A 137 20.90 -5.17 22.62
CA TRP A 137 21.34 -3.79 22.86
C TRP A 137 22.37 -3.26 21.83
N PRO A 138 23.41 -4.03 21.42
CA PRO A 138 24.34 -3.57 20.38
C PRO A 138 23.68 -3.38 19.01
N LYS A 139 22.79 -4.29 18.62
CA LYS A 139 22.04 -4.19 17.34
C LYS A 139 21.08 -3.01 17.39
N TRP A 140 20.35 -2.85 18.49
CA TRP A 140 19.49 -1.70 18.69
C TRP A 140 20.25 -0.38 18.51
N LEU A 141 21.45 -0.28 19.09
CA LEU A 141 22.31 0.91 18.95
C LEU A 141 22.79 1.10 17.51
N GLN A 142 23.22 0.03 16.84
CA GLN A 142 23.62 0.04 15.43
C GLN A 142 22.49 0.58 14.54
N TRP A 143 21.27 0.07 14.69
CA TRP A 143 20.10 0.54 13.95
C TRP A 143 19.80 2.01 14.25
N LYS A 144 19.91 2.41 15.52
CA LYS A 144 19.65 3.79 15.96
C LYS A 144 20.56 4.81 15.26
N TYR A 145 21.79 4.42 14.93
CA TYR A 145 22.75 5.25 14.17
C TYR A 145 22.62 5.11 12.65
N GLY A 146 21.60 4.39 12.16
CA GLY A 146 21.30 4.27 10.73
C GLY A 146 22.16 3.24 9.99
N PHE A 147 22.84 2.35 10.71
CA PHE A 147 23.54 1.22 10.08
C PHE A 147 22.55 0.11 9.72
N ASP A 148 22.80 -0.55 8.59
CA ASP A 148 22.00 -1.69 8.15
C ASP A 148 22.16 -2.88 9.10
N ILE A 149 21.02 -3.51 9.42
CA ILE A 149 20.96 -4.73 10.23
C ILE A 149 20.30 -5.81 9.40
N ASN A 150 21.01 -6.93 9.23
CA ASN A 150 20.53 -8.10 8.51
C ASN A 150 19.66 -9.00 9.39
N GLU A 151 18.71 -8.42 10.12
CA GLU A 151 17.74 -9.17 10.92
C GLU A 151 16.37 -9.14 10.23
N PRO A 152 15.82 -10.30 9.84
CA PRO A 152 14.57 -10.34 9.11
C PRO A 152 13.40 -9.90 10.00
N ILE A 153 12.55 -9.03 9.45
CA ILE A 153 11.28 -8.67 10.06
C ILE A 153 10.23 -9.67 9.56
N SER A 154 9.55 -10.35 10.48
CA SER A 154 8.45 -11.26 10.15
C SER A 154 7.12 -10.52 10.16
N LEU A 155 6.33 -10.64 9.10
CA LEU A 155 4.95 -10.17 9.04
C LEU A 155 4.02 -11.31 9.51
N ASP A 156 3.11 -11.00 10.42
CA ASP A 156 2.04 -11.90 10.90
C ASP A 156 0.74 -11.76 10.09
N PHE A 157 0.78 -11.00 9.00
CA PHE A 157 -0.33 -10.78 8.06
C PHE A 157 0.14 -10.87 6.60
N PRO A 158 -0.78 -11.08 5.64
CA PRO A 158 -0.46 -11.12 4.22
C PRO A 158 0.18 -9.81 3.73
N PRO A 159 1.27 -9.85 2.94
CA PRO A 159 1.89 -8.65 2.39
C PRO A 159 0.94 -7.79 1.56
N GLY A 160 0.73 -6.56 2.03
CA GLY A 160 0.08 -5.47 1.32
C GLY A 160 -1.42 -5.63 1.05
N GLU A 161 -2.02 -4.50 0.68
CA GLU A 161 -3.46 -4.35 0.48
C GLU A 161 -3.79 -3.74 -0.88
N ILE A 162 -4.74 -4.37 -1.57
CA ILE A 162 -5.22 -3.88 -2.87
C ILE A 162 -6.36 -2.89 -2.69
N ILE A 163 -7.24 -3.17 -1.74
CA ILE A 163 -8.44 -2.38 -1.42
C ILE A 163 -8.29 -1.87 0.00
N ASP A 164 -8.69 -0.63 0.22
CA ASP A 164 -8.64 -0.01 1.54
C ASP A 164 -9.65 -0.70 2.49
N PRO A 165 -9.19 -1.23 3.64
CA PRO A 165 -10.08 -1.89 4.59
C PRO A 165 -11.10 -0.92 5.18
N PHE A 166 -10.76 0.35 5.38
CA PHE A 166 -11.67 1.36 5.90
C PHE A 166 -12.83 1.60 4.93
N VAL A 167 -12.53 1.71 3.63
CA VAL A 167 -13.54 1.83 2.58
C VAL A 167 -14.40 0.57 2.51
N SER A 168 -13.77 -0.60 2.64
CA SER A 168 -14.49 -1.89 2.62
C SER A 168 -15.48 -2.03 3.77
N ASP A 169 -15.07 -1.60 4.97
CA ASP A 169 -15.92 -1.64 6.17
C ASP A 169 -17.07 -0.63 6.09
N LEU A 170 -16.83 0.57 5.54
CA LEU A 170 -17.88 1.56 5.30
C LEU A 170 -18.95 1.04 4.32
N ILE A 171 -18.53 0.42 3.20
CA ILE A 171 -19.47 -0.16 2.22
C ILE A 171 -20.31 -1.27 2.86
N ARG A 172 -19.71 -2.10 3.73
CA ARG A 172 -20.42 -3.17 4.45
C ARG A 172 -21.41 -2.63 5.48
N GLN A 173 -21.08 -1.52 6.15
CA GLN A 173 -21.95 -0.90 7.15
C GLN A 173 -23.13 -0.17 6.52
N PHE A 174 -22.98 0.36 5.30
CA PHE A 174 -24.02 1.13 4.61
C PHE A 174 -24.33 0.58 3.20
N PRO A 175 -24.92 -0.62 3.09
CA PRO A 175 -25.28 -1.21 1.80
C PRO A 175 -26.49 -0.46 1.20
N GLY A 176 -26.24 0.56 0.36
CA GLY A 176 -27.29 1.31 -0.33
C GLY A 176 -26.97 2.77 -0.64
N THR A 177 -25.95 3.35 -0.01
CA THR A 177 -25.44 4.69 -0.34
C THR A 177 -24.34 4.57 -1.38
N THR A 178 -24.62 4.96 -2.63
CA THR A 178 -23.64 4.98 -3.73
C THR A 178 -22.57 6.05 -3.57
N ASP A 179 -22.77 7.00 -2.66
CA ASP A 179 -21.80 8.04 -2.34
C ASP A 179 -21.15 7.73 -0.99
N PRO A 180 -19.81 7.56 -0.93
CA PRO A 180 -19.13 7.48 0.35
C PRO A 180 -19.35 8.82 1.09
N PRO A 181 -19.65 8.79 2.41
CA PRO A 181 -19.71 10.02 3.18
C PRO A 181 -18.38 10.75 3.04
N LEU A 182 -18.42 12.01 2.60
CA LEU A 182 -17.23 12.84 2.49
C LEU A 182 -16.49 12.83 3.83
N PRO A 183 -15.16 12.59 3.85
CA PRO A 183 -14.41 12.64 5.10
C PRO A 183 -14.64 14.00 5.73
N ALA A 184 -15.03 14.01 7.01
CA ALA A 184 -15.22 15.24 7.75
C ALA A 184 -13.91 16.02 7.71
N HIS A 185 -13.91 17.18 7.04
CA HIS A 185 -12.76 18.07 7.09
C HIS A 185 -12.48 18.41 8.56
N PRO A 186 -11.23 18.30 9.05
CA PRO A 186 -10.91 18.75 10.39
C PRO A 186 -11.25 20.23 10.48
N ALA A 187 -12.00 20.59 11.52
CA ALA A 187 -12.27 21.99 11.84
C ALA A 187 -10.93 22.73 12.00
N ALA A 188 -10.77 23.81 11.23
CA ALA A 188 -9.61 24.69 11.28
C ALA A 188 -9.53 25.44 12.62
#